data_AF-A0A352MF12-F1
#
_entry.id   AF-A0A352MF12-F1
#
_cell.length_a   1.000
_cell.length_b   1.000
_cell.length_c   1.000
_cell.angle_alpha   90.00
_cell.angle_beta   90.00
_cell.angle_gamma   90.00
#
_symmetry.space_group_name_H-M   'P 1'
#
loop_
_entity.id
_entity.type
_entity.pdbx_description
1 polymer ?
#
loop_
_entity_poly.entity_id
_entity_poly.type
_entity_poly.pdbx_seq_one_letter_code
_entity_poly.pdbx_strand_id
1 'polypeptide(L)'
;MRVEKIIFGIILILLSTGCKKRDNNIITDPPEGCINLSELETHQDYYLPFGLINNGTGIKSAILNGKIIDLSAGKFVEFTETGFYELILKYSDPNQENDTLLFTTKTEEREDSEWGIRSWVPKRFDPVLMGQENVEIIYPHNFTDSIKLPFIFYVKESGSIKEIYCEGKCLTSGDTFNIKMGVGSVNIPASAISTKVDFRAGGRQFSVSPVKVINTGLELKGTVNSPLDIPANSLVKITGNLTVSSGGSLTVGEGTIILIDEGVDINLSGPAIFEGAAVNPVFVTCSRKNRFWGGFITRVAAGTIEAKYTIFSQSGYHDTEGYNWGHSGRQALFYTENSSLTLDHCFITDHIGQIFYPQNSTLVFDDILVQRAQTGGQINYSNLTIRNSVFTDFPDDSYVFRDEDNDALYLSASDAEIENTIFMFAKDDGLDSGNEEGGEINLTNCRFEACFHEGAALSSGNSAIKNHTFTECTFINCGQGLELGFSSPNHLVVADRCLFLYNGVGIRYGDNYEWSEVDGKMLIKNSFSLYNDKDVWNMVRKTWSPKIEKMSFENTRVSSKCPQYPLLEIYSK
;
A
#
# COMPACT_ATOMS: atom_id res chain seq x y z
N MET A 1 -41.88 19.65 -40.92
CA MET A 1 -41.87 18.53 -41.90
C MET A 1 -41.06 17.41 -41.26
N ARG A 2 -41.58 16.46 -40.48
CA ARG A 2 -42.71 15.52 -40.64
C ARG A 2 -42.64 14.70 -41.94
N VAL A 3 -42.43 13.39 -41.75
CA VAL A 3 -43.09 12.17 -42.30
C VAL A 3 -42.05 11.04 -42.06
N GLU A 4 -42.12 10.14 -41.08
CA GLU A 4 -43.16 9.24 -40.55
C GLU A 4 -43.69 8.17 -41.54
N LYS A 5 -43.42 6.91 -41.20
CA LYS A 5 -44.10 5.64 -41.58
C LYS A 5 -43.69 4.97 -42.89
N ILE A 6 -43.21 3.73 -42.76
CA ILE A 6 -43.79 2.45 -43.27
C ILE A 6 -42.70 1.40 -43.06
N ILE A 7 -42.87 0.49 -42.08
CA ILE A 7 -42.78 -0.98 -42.20
C ILE A 7 -43.45 -1.55 -40.93
N PHE A 8 -44.72 -1.92 -41.06
CA PHE A 8 -45.47 -2.73 -40.09
C PHE A 8 -46.27 -3.73 -40.92
N GLY A 9 -46.06 -5.02 -40.71
CA GLY A 9 -46.89 -6.07 -41.30
C GLY A 9 -46.19 -7.42 -41.38
N ILE A 10 -46.86 -8.44 -40.83
CA ILE A 10 -46.47 -9.87 -40.71
C ILE A 10 -45.63 -10.06 -39.42
N ILE A 11 -46.14 -10.54 -38.29
CA ILE A 11 -46.93 -11.76 -38.04
C ILE A 11 -47.76 -11.56 -36.76
N LEU A 12 -49.08 -11.74 -36.86
CA LEU A 12 -49.95 -12.01 -35.72
C LEU A 12 -50.82 -13.22 -36.09
N ILE A 13 -50.37 -14.41 -35.72
CA ILE A 13 -51.13 -15.64 -35.43
C ILE A 13 -50.14 -16.57 -34.73
N LEU A 14 -50.25 -16.63 -33.39
CA LEU A 14 -50.00 -17.77 -32.48
C LEU A 14 -50.04 -17.24 -31.05
N LEU A 15 -51.23 -16.78 -30.64
CA LEU A 15 -51.60 -16.67 -29.22
C LEU A 15 -52.13 -18.04 -28.81
N SER A 16 -51.32 -18.80 -28.06
CA SER A 16 -51.71 -19.74 -26.99
C SER A 16 -50.76 -20.93 -26.87
N THR A 17 -49.53 -20.73 -26.36
CA THR A 17 -48.77 -21.82 -25.73
C THR A 17 -47.81 -21.26 -24.67
N GLY A 18 -48.17 -21.47 -23.41
CA GLY A 18 -47.22 -21.68 -22.31
C GLY A 18 -46.41 -20.49 -21.81
N CYS A 19 -46.96 -19.74 -20.87
CA CYS A 19 -46.15 -19.27 -19.74
C CYS A 19 -45.59 -20.51 -19.02
N LYS A 20 -44.42 -20.99 -19.43
CA LYS A 20 -43.59 -21.76 -18.50
C LYS A 20 -43.08 -20.75 -17.48
N LYS A 21 -43.66 -20.80 -16.28
CA LYS A 21 -42.93 -20.46 -15.06
C LYS A 21 -41.52 -21.01 -15.26
N ARG A 22 -40.48 -20.18 -15.15
CA ARG A 22 -39.19 -20.71 -14.76
C ARG A 22 -39.46 -21.41 -13.45
N ASP A 23 -39.44 -22.74 -13.48
CA ASP A 23 -39.33 -23.53 -12.27
C ASP A 23 -38.07 -22.99 -11.61
N ASN A 24 -38.26 -22.29 -10.49
CA ASN A 24 -37.19 -22.07 -9.55
C ASN A 24 -36.66 -23.47 -9.26
N ASN A 25 -35.46 -23.78 -9.74
CA ASN A 25 -34.75 -24.96 -9.28
C ASN A 25 -34.74 -24.85 -7.76
N ILE A 26 -35.57 -25.68 -7.13
CA ILE A 26 -35.48 -25.95 -5.71
C ILE A 26 -34.10 -26.60 -5.60
N ILE A 27 -33.12 -25.87 -5.09
CA ILE A 27 -31.87 -26.46 -4.65
C ILE A 27 -32.28 -27.44 -3.55
N THR A 28 -32.32 -28.74 -3.86
CA THR A 28 -32.89 -29.78 -2.98
C THR A 28 -31.91 -30.30 -1.95
N ASP A 29 -30.61 -30.02 -2.13
CA ASP A 29 -29.57 -30.47 -1.22
C ASP A 29 -28.77 -29.26 -0.71
N PRO A 30 -28.54 -29.15 0.61
CA PRO A 30 -27.67 -28.12 1.16
C PRO A 30 -26.26 -28.23 0.55
N PRO A 31 -25.55 -27.10 0.33
CA PRO A 31 -24.16 -27.16 -0.10
C PRO A 31 -23.30 -27.99 0.87
N GLU A 32 -22.24 -28.60 0.33
CA GLU A 32 -21.24 -29.30 1.14
C GLU A 32 -20.65 -28.31 2.16
N GLY A 33 -20.61 -28.67 3.44
CA GLY A 33 -20.17 -27.78 4.53
C GLY A 33 -21.29 -27.02 5.27
N CYS A 34 -22.58 -27.32 5.01
CA CYS A 34 -23.67 -26.77 5.82
C CYS A 34 -23.60 -27.21 7.29
N ILE A 35 -23.79 -26.26 8.21
CA ILE A 35 -23.98 -26.53 9.63
C ILE A 35 -25.45 -26.33 10.01
N ASN A 36 -25.91 -27.14 10.97
CA ASN A 36 -27.21 -26.91 11.57
C ASN A 36 -27.14 -25.71 12.51
N LEU A 37 -28.21 -24.93 12.60
CA LEU A 37 -28.32 -23.83 13.55
C LEU A 37 -28.11 -24.26 15.02
N SER A 38 -28.42 -25.52 15.36
CA SER A 38 -28.12 -26.08 16.68
C SER A 38 -26.63 -26.34 16.93
N GLU A 39 -25.81 -26.32 15.88
CA GLU A 39 -24.36 -26.53 15.90
C GLU A 39 -23.59 -25.21 15.71
N LEU A 40 -24.30 -24.10 15.47
CA LEU A 40 -23.69 -22.78 15.34
C LEU A 40 -23.22 -22.30 16.72
N GLU A 41 -21.91 -22.22 16.88
CA GLU A 41 -21.26 -21.61 18.04
C GLU A 41 -21.13 -20.10 17.85
N THR A 42 -21.30 -19.36 18.95
CA THR A 42 -21.01 -17.92 19.01
C THR A 42 -19.53 -17.69 19.28
N HIS A 43 -19.00 -16.57 18.81
CA HIS A 43 -17.59 -16.20 18.87
C HIS A 43 -16.68 -17.18 18.11
N GLN A 44 -17.17 -17.66 16.96
CA GLN A 44 -16.49 -18.63 16.13
C GLN A 44 -16.30 -18.11 14.70
N ASP A 45 -15.21 -18.52 14.07
CA ASP A 45 -14.92 -18.25 12.66
C ASP A 45 -15.26 -19.49 11.81
N TYR A 46 -15.91 -19.28 10.66
CA TYR A 46 -16.30 -20.34 9.72
C TYR A 46 -15.67 -20.13 8.34
N TYR A 47 -15.13 -21.19 7.74
CA TYR A 47 -14.57 -21.11 6.39
C TYR A 47 -15.67 -21.10 5.33
N LEU A 48 -15.48 -20.29 4.29
CA LEU A 48 -16.36 -20.21 3.14
C LEU A 48 -16.08 -21.33 2.10
N PRO A 49 -17.09 -21.78 1.33
CA PRO A 49 -18.50 -21.41 1.45
C PRO A 49 -19.13 -22.01 2.72
N PHE A 50 -19.97 -21.22 3.37
CA PHE A 50 -20.59 -21.57 4.65
C PHE A 50 -22.11 -21.54 4.48
N GLY A 51 -22.82 -22.56 4.95
CA GLY A 51 -24.28 -22.60 4.84
C GLY A 51 -24.95 -22.88 6.19
N LEU A 52 -25.99 -22.13 6.50
CA LEU A 52 -26.74 -22.27 7.75
C LEU A 52 -28.14 -22.84 7.47
N ILE A 53 -28.43 -24.01 8.02
CA ILE A 53 -29.74 -24.67 7.91
C ILE A 53 -30.44 -24.70 9.27
N ASN A 54 -31.77 -24.64 9.28
CA ASN A 54 -32.56 -24.87 10.49
C ASN A 54 -33.43 -26.11 10.34
N ASN A 55 -33.05 -27.18 11.04
CA ASN A 55 -33.83 -28.43 11.06
C ASN A 55 -34.85 -28.48 12.22
N GLY A 56 -34.93 -27.44 13.05
CA GLY A 56 -35.81 -27.36 14.21
C GLY A 56 -37.12 -26.60 13.95
N THR A 57 -38.12 -26.83 14.81
CA THR A 57 -39.44 -26.17 14.73
C THR A 57 -39.65 -25.07 15.79
N GLY A 58 -38.64 -24.79 16.62
CA GLY A 58 -38.76 -23.87 17.76
C GLY A 58 -38.61 -22.39 17.40
N ILE A 59 -38.08 -22.07 16.22
CA ILE A 59 -37.70 -20.71 15.84
C ILE A 59 -38.84 -20.03 15.09
N LYS A 60 -39.26 -18.87 15.61
CA LYS A 60 -40.30 -18.02 15.02
C LYS A 60 -39.74 -17.11 13.93
N SER A 61 -38.57 -16.52 14.16
CA SER A 61 -37.89 -15.67 13.18
C SER A 61 -36.40 -15.57 13.49
N ALA A 62 -35.58 -15.50 12.44
CA ALA A 62 -34.16 -15.21 12.54
C ALA A 62 -33.85 -13.84 11.91
N ILE A 63 -32.98 -13.07 12.56
CA ILE A 63 -32.58 -11.72 12.11
C ILE A 63 -31.06 -11.72 11.98
N LEU A 64 -30.55 -11.59 10.76
CA LEU A 64 -29.13 -11.53 10.44
C LEU A 64 -28.74 -10.08 10.10
N ASN A 65 -27.82 -9.49 10.88
CA ASN A 65 -27.38 -8.09 10.71
C ASN A 65 -28.55 -7.11 10.57
N GLY A 66 -29.59 -7.29 11.41
CA GLY A 66 -30.80 -6.47 11.41
C GLY A 66 -31.84 -6.80 10.33
N LYS A 67 -31.58 -7.77 9.44
CA LYS A 67 -32.52 -8.20 8.38
C LYS A 67 -33.14 -9.55 8.72
N ILE A 68 -34.46 -9.67 8.57
CA ILE A 68 -35.14 -10.95 8.75
C ILE A 68 -34.73 -11.92 7.63
N ILE A 69 -34.32 -13.13 7.99
CA ILE A 69 -33.97 -14.21 7.06
C ILE A 69 -34.93 -15.39 7.19
N ASP A 70 -35.12 -16.13 6.10
CA ASP A 70 -35.97 -17.33 6.06
C ASP A 70 -35.13 -18.58 6.34
N LEU A 71 -35.29 -19.12 7.55
CA LEU A 71 -34.74 -20.40 7.99
C LEU A 71 -35.88 -21.39 8.28
N SER A 72 -36.93 -21.41 7.44
CA SER A 72 -37.95 -22.45 7.48
C SER A 72 -37.41 -23.81 7.05
N ALA A 73 -38.06 -24.90 7.47
CA ALA A 73 -37.61 -26.26 7.18
C ALA A 73 -37.39 -26.48 5.66
N GLY A 74 -36.21 -26.96 5.29
CA GLY A 74 -35.79 -27.15 3.89
C GLY A 74 -35.26 -25.88 3.20
N LYS A 75 -35.06 -24.78 3.94
CA LYS A 75 -34.35 -23.57 3.50
C LYS A 75 -33.01 -23.46 4.22
N PHE A 76 -32.07 -22.78 3.56
CA PHE A 76 -30.77 -22.45 4.10
C PHE A 76 -30.37 -21.04 3.67
N VAL A 77 -29.48 -20.43 4.45
CA VAL A 77 -28.79 -19.20 4.08
C VAL A 77 -27.35 -19.57 3.75
N GLU A 78 -26.93 -19.28 2.54
CA GLU A 78 -25.55 -19.43 2.10
C GLU A 78 -24.80 -18.12 2.34
N PHE A 79 -23.56 -18.26 2.78
CA PHE A 79 -22.60 -17.20 2.96
C PHE A 79 -21.47 -17.46 1.97
N THR A 80 -21.23 -16.46 1.12
CA THR A 80 -20.23 -16.50 0.05
C THR A 80 -19.22 -15.36 0.17
N GLU A 81 -19.35 -14.52 1.19
CA GLU A 81 -18.52 -13.34 1.42
C GLU A 81 -18.06 -13.34 2.88
N THR A 82 -16.79 -12.96 3.07
CA THR A 82 -16.19 -12.79 4.39
C THR A 82 -16.83 -11.63 5.13
N GLY A 83 -16.81 -11.67 6.47
CA GLY A 83 -17.38 -10.61 7.27
C GLY A 83 -17.88 -11.05 8.64
N PHE A 84 -18.39 -10.06 9.38
CA PHE A 84 -19.00 -10.24 10.70
C PHE A 84 -20.52 -10.37 10.62
N TYR A 85 -21.08 -11.29 11.39
CA TYR A 85 -22.50 -11.60 11.42
C TYR A 85 -23.03 -11.66 12.85
N GLU A 86 -24.08 -10.87 13.10
CA GLU A 86 -24.95 -10.99 14.27
C GLU A 86 -26.25 -11.68 13.85
N LEU A 87 -26.54 -12.83 14.44
CA LEU A 87 -27.76 -13.60 14.22
C LEU A 87 -28.60 -13.60 15.51
N ILE A 88 -29.76 -12.97 15.46
CA ILE A 88 -30.73 -12.97 16.55
C ILE A 88 -31.82 -14.01 16.25
N LEU A 89 -31.95 -15.00 17.12
CA LEU A 89 -32.99 -16.03 17.05
C LEU A 89 -34.14 -15.66 17.98
N LYS A 90 -35.35 -15.58 17.43
CA LYS A 90 -36.58 -15.40 18.21
C LYS A 90 -37.37 -16.68 18.21
N TYR A 91 -37.74 -17.15 19.39
CA TYR A 91 -38.42 -18.42 19.56
C TYR A 91 -39.95 -18.29 19.48
N SER A 92 -40.59 -19.42 19.16
CA SER A 92 -42.05 -19.53 19.11
C SER A 92 -42.65 -19.58 20.51
N ASP A 93 -41.90 -20.09 21.50
CA ASP A 93 -42.26 -20.01 22.91
C ASP A 93 -42.04 -18.57 23.40
N PRO A 94 -43.09 -17.85 23.84
CA PRO A 94 -42.95 -16.48 24.33
C PRO A 94 -42.17 -16.39 25.65
N ASN A 95 -41.93 -17.50 26.35
CA ASN A 95 -41.15 -17.51 27.60
C ASN A 95 -39.66 -17.78 27.36
N GLN A 96 -39.25 -18.15 26.14
CA GLN A 96 -37.86 -18.37 25.80
C GLN A 96 -37.21 -17.04 25.40
N GLU A 97 -36.08 -16.71 26.03
CA GLU A 97 -35.30 -15.53 25.67
C GLU A 97 -34.72 -15.67 24.25
N ASN A 98 -34.52 -14.53 23.58
CA ASN A 98 -33.88 -14.54 22.27
C ASN A 98 -32.40 -14.85 22.43
N ASP A 99 -31.85 -15.66 21.53
CA ASP A 99 -30.39 -15.85 21.45
C ASP A 99 -29.79 -14.86 20.47
N THR A 100 -28.59 -14.36 20.79
CA THR A 100 -27.74 -13.60 19.88
C THR A 100 -26.46 -14.38 19.67
N LEU A 101 -26.21 -14.78 18.42
CA LEU A 101 -25.02 -15.51 18.00
C LEU A 101 -24.16 -14.58 17.15
N LEU A 102 -22.89 -14.44 17.51
CA LEU A 102 -21.91 -13.67 16.77
C LEU A 102 -20.94 -14.63 16.10
N PHE A 103 -20.64 -14.44 14.82
CA PHE A 103 -19.64 -15.25 14.13
C PHE A 103 -19.01 -14.46 12.99
N THR A 104 -17.85 -14.90 12.53
CA THR A 104 -17.28 -14.40 11.28
C THR A 104 -17.16 -15.49 10.23
N THR A 105 -16.93 -15.08 8.99
CA THR A 105 -16.56 -16.00 7.92
C THR A 105 -15.25 -15.57 7.29
N LYS A 106 -14.42 -16.55 6.92
CA LYS A 106 -13.08 -16.35 6.35
C LYS A 106 -12.77 -17.31 5.20
N THR A 107 -11.63 -17.11 4.54
CA THR A 107 -11.12 -17.99 3.47
C THR A 107 -9.69 -18.41 3.79
N GLU A 108 -9.24 -19.54 3.24
CA GLU A 108 -7.85 -20.00 3.39
C GLU A 108 -6.82 -19.02 2.80
N GLU A 109 -7.22 -18.20 1.81
CA GLU A 109 -6.32 -17.22 1.19
C GLU A 109 -6.10 -15.98 2.08
N ARG A 110 -7.07 -15.65 2.94
CA ARG A 110 -7.10 -14.41 3.73
C ARG A 110 -6.97 -14.62 5.23
N GLU A 111 -6.97 -15.88 5.66
CA GLU A 111 -6.92 -16.35 7.05
C GLU A 111 -7.38 -15.32 8.09
N ASP A 112 -6.43 -14.70 8.78
CA ASP A 112 -6.68 -13.75 9.85
C ASP A 112 -6.51 -12.29 9.39
N SER A 113 -6.02 -12.02 8.18
CA SER A 113 -5.73 -10.68 7.65
C SER A 113 -6.99 -9.81 7.48
N GLU A 114 -8.19 -10.41 7.47
CA GLU A 114 -9.46 -9.69 7.25
C GLU A 114 -10.56 -10.12 8.23
N TRP A 115 -10.29 -10.09 9.53
CA TRP A 115 -11.25 -10.56 10.52
C TRP A 115 -12.49 -9.65 10.64
N GLY A 116 -13.69 -10.23 10.42
CA GLY A 116 -14.96 -9.54 10.60
C GLY A 116 -15.27 -8.45 9.56
N ILE A 117 -14.47 -8.37 8.49
CA ILE A 117 -14.64 -7.45 7.37
C ILE A 117 -14.73 -8.22 6.05
N ARG A 118 -15.18 -7.55 4.99
CA ARG A 118 -15.21 -8.18 3.67
C ARG A 118 -13.80 -8.27 3.11
N SER A 119 -13.58 -9.24 2.24
CA SER A 119 -12.33 -9.34 1.53
C SER A 119 -12.15 -8.18 0.56
N TRP A 120 -10.96 -7.61 0.58
CA TRP A 120 -10.65 -6.41 -0.15
C TRP A 120 -9.57 -6.65 -1.19
N VAL A 121 -9.83 -6.07 -2.36
CA VAL A 121 -8.85 -5.74 -3.37
C VAL A 121 -9.23 -4.35 -3.86
N PRO A 122 -8.28 -3.40 -3.92
CA PRO A 122 -8.56 -2.06 -4.40
C PRO A 122 -9.24 -2.08 -5.77
N LYS A 123 -10.23 -1.21 -5.96
CA LYS A 123 -10.86 -1.06 -7.27
C LYS A 123 -9.83 -0.53 -8.25
N ARG A 124 -9.91 -1.03 -9.49
CA ARG A 124 -9.07 -0.52 -10.58
C ARG A 124 -9.43 0.92 -10.88
N PHE A 125 -8.43 1.74 -11.16
CA PHE A 125 -8.65 3.07 -11.71
C PHE A 125 -9.10 2.97 -13.18
N ASP A 126 -9.91 3.92 -13.61
CA ASP A 126 -10.25 4.09 -15.02
C ASP A 126 -9.24 5.08 -15.66
N PRO A 127 -8.41 4.64 -16.62
CA PRO A 127 -7.41 5.52 -17.22
C PRO A 127 -8.08 6.62 -18.05
N VAL A 128 -7.56 7.83 -17.94
CA VAL A 128 -8.01 9.01 -18.67
C VAL A 128 -6.97 9.50 -19.68
N LEU A 129 -7.41 10.35 -20.59
CA LEU A 129 -6.51 11.07 -21.49
C LEU A 129 -5.96 12.31 -20.79
N MET A 130 -4.67 12.59 -21.01
CA MET A 130 -4.04 13.84 -20.59
C MET A 130 -4.51 14.99 -21.47
N GLY A 131 -4.72 16.16 -20.86
CA GLY A 131 -4.89 17.45 -21.52
C GLY A 131 -3.55 18.12 -21.85
N GLN A 132 -3.39 19.36 -21.39
CA GLN A 132 -2.21 20.22 -21.65
C GLN A 132 -1.25 20.30 -20.45
N GLU A 133 -1.28 19.32 -19.56
CA GLU A 133 -0.43 19.27 -18.38
C GLU A 133 1.05 19.25 -18.74
N ASN A 134 1.92 19.67 -17.82
CA ASN A 134 3.35 19.49 -18.00
C ASN A 134 3.71 18.03 -17.69
N VAL A 135 4.50 17.40 -18.55
CA VAL A 135 5.02 16.05 -18.30
C VAL A 135 6.53 16.13 -18.25
N GLU A 136 7.07 15.86 -17.07
CA GLU A 136 8.49 15.72 -16.82
C GLU A 136 8.87 14.25 -16.95
N ILE A 137 9.96 13.98 -17.69
CA ILE A 137 10.51 12.62 -17.85
C ILE A 137 11.93 12.64 -17.32
N ILE A 138 12.16 11.89 -16.25
CA ILE A 138 13.46 11.79 -15.57
C ILE A 138 14.05 10.43 -15.91
N TYR A 139 15.31 10.41 -16.35
CA TYR A 139 16.00 9.21 -16.81
C TYR A 139 17.51 9.40 -16.77
N PRO A 140 18.32 8.32 -16.73
CA PRO A 140 19.76 8.43 -16.92
C PRO A 140 20.06 8.92 -18.34
N HIS A 141 20.68 10.10 -18.45
CA HIS A 141 21.05 10.65 -19.76
C HIS A 141 22.17 9.88 -20.44
N ASN A 142 22.96 9.13 -19.67
CA ASN A 142 24.04 8.29 -20.12
C ASN A 142 23.69 6.81 -19.86
N PHE A 143 24.08 5.89 -20.76
CA PHE A 143 23.88 4.45 -20.54
C PHE A 143 24.93 3.53 -21.18
N THR A 144 24.87 2.24 -20.84
CA THR A 144 25.69 1.14 -21.41
C THR A 144 24.81 -0.05 -21.83
N ASP A 145 25.33 -1.00 -22.61
CA ASP A 145 24.53 -2.07 -23.22
C ASP A 145 23.97 -3.14 -22.25
N SER A 146 24.55 -3.27 -21.05
CA SER A 146 24.29 -4.42 -20.16
C SER A 146 23.17 -4.21 -19.14
N ILE A 147 22.49 -3.06 -19.19
CA ILE A 147 21.58 -2.57 -18.15
C ILE A 147 20.15 -2.32 -18.67
N LYS A 148 19.23 -2.05 -17.73
CA LYS A 148 17.94 -1.42 -18.01
C LYS A 148 18.02 0.05 -17.60
N LEU A 149 17.30 0.91 -18.33
CA LEU A 149 17.19 2.33 -18.02
C LEU A 149 15.78 2.61 -17.48
N PRO A 150 15.67 3.20 -16.28
CA PRO A 150 14.41 3.71 -15.79
C PRO A 150 14.05 5.02 -16.50
N PHE A 151 12.77 5.13 -16.87
CA PHE A 151 12.15 6.38 -17.31
C PHE A 151 10.98 6.66 -16.37
N ILE A 152 11.11 7.73 -15.58
CA ILE A 152 10.14 8.15 -14.58
C ILE A 152 9.34 9.33 -15.14
N PHE A 153 8.03 9.29 -14.98
CA PHE A 153 7.07 10.27 -15.49
C PHE A 153 6.42 10.99 -14.33
N TYR A 154 6.44 12.32 -14.37
CA TYR A 154 5.68 13.19 -13.50
C TYR A 154 4.74 14.06 -14.34
N VAL A 155 3.45 13.92 -14.12
CA VAL A 155 2.43 14.80 -14.68
C VAL A 155 2.13 15.88 -13.65
N LYS A 156 2.48 17.12 -13.99
CA LYS A 156 2.38 18.27 -13.09
C LYS A 156 1.41 19.31 -13.62
N GLU A 157 0.67 19.94 -12.72
CA GLU A 157 -0.18 21.10 -12.98
C GLU A 157 0.15 22.20 -11.97
N SER A 158 0.50 23.39 -12.45
CA SER A 158 0.92 24.52 -11.61
C SER A 158 2.07 24.22 -10.64
N GLY A 159 2.95 23.26 -10.98
CA GLY A 159 4.12 22.87 -10.18
C GLY A 159 3.89 21.70 -9.23
N SER A 160 2.65 21.32 -8.96
CA SER A 160 2.30 20.16 -8.13
C SER A 160 2.00 18.93 -8.98
N ILE A 161 2.17 17.75 -8.39
CA ILE A 161 1.73 16.49 -8.99
C ILE A 161 0.22 16.56 -9.24
N LYS A 162 -0.21 16.19 -10.45
CA LYS A 162 -1.62 16.18 -10.82
C LYS A 162 -2.26 14.86 -10.42
N GLU A 163 -3.44 14.92 -9.83
CA GLU A 163 -4.29 13.74 -9.59
C GLU A 163 -4.86 13.22 -10.92
N ILE A 164 -4.07 12.39 -11.62
CA ILE A 164 -4.46 11.79 -12.89
C ILE A 164 -3.99 10.34 -12.98
N TYR A 165 -4.82 9.53 -13.63
CA TYR A 165 -4.59 8.12 -13.88
C TYR A 165 -4.55 7.86 -15.37
N CYS A 166 -3.46 7.34 -15.90
CA CYS A 166 -3.40 7.01 -17.32
C CYS A 166 -2.42 5.88 -17.62
N GLU A 167 -2.66 5.24 -18.76
CA GLU A 167 -1.78 4.20 -19.27
C GLU A 167 -0.68 4.79 -20.15
N GLY A 168 0.48 4.15 -20.08
CA GLY A 168 1.69 4.45 -20.81
C GLY A 168 2.19 3.24 -21.61
N LYS A 169 2.87 3.52 -22.72
CA LYS A 169 3.57 2.52 -23.53
C LYS A 169 4.85 3.09 -24.11
N CYS A 170 5.96 2.39 -23.91
CA CYS A 170 7.18 2.59 -24.68
C CYS A 170 6.95 2.08 -26.11
N LEU A 171 7.00 2.96 -27.09
CA LEU A 171 6.85 2.63 -28.50
C LEU A 171 8.13 1.99 -29.07
N THR A 172 9.27 2.21 -28.42
CA THR A 172 10.56 1.63 -28.81
C THR A 172 10.67 0.15 -28.43
N SER A 173 10.30 -0.21 -27.18
CA SER A 173 10.40 -1.60 -26.70
C SER A 173 9.08 -2.37 -26.68
N GLY A 174 7.95 -1.66 -26.64
CA GLY A 174 6.62 -2.24 -26.49
C GLY A 174 6.14 -2.36 -25.04
N ASP A 175 6.99 -2.10 -24.05
CA ASP A 175 6.66 -2.19 -22.62
C ASP A 175 5.55 -1.21 -22.24
N THR A 176 4.62 -1.65 -21.40
CA THR A 176 3.52 -0.85 -20.85
C THR A 176 3.80 -0.45 -19.41
N PHE A 177 3.21 0.65 -18.98
CA PHE A 177 3.30 1.14 -17.60
C PHE A 177 2.07 1.96 -17.25
N ASN A 178 1.86 2.22 -15.97
CA ASN A 178 0.81 3.10 -15.49
C ASN A 178 1.39 4.37 -14.88
N ILE A 179 0.65 5.47 -15.03
CA ILE A 179 0.87 6.71 -14.29
C ILE A 179 -0.33 6.85 -13.36
N LYS A 180 -0.07 6.85 -12.06
CA LYS A 180 -1.06 6.82 -10.98
C LYS A 180 -0.79 8.02 -10.10
N MET A 181 -1.82 8.79 -9.80
CA MET A 181 -1.66 10.09 -9.15
C MET A 181 -0.55 10.92 -9.83
N GLY A 182 -0.52 10.95 -11.16
CA GLY A 182 0.47 11.72 -11.92
C GLY A 182 1.91 11.17 -11.89
N VAL A 183 2.20 10.05 -11.23
CA VAL A 183 3.54 9.47 -11.17
C VAL A 183 3.56 8.03 -11.69
N GLY A 184 4.59 7.68 -12.45
CA GLY A 184 4.78 6.33 -12.95
C GLY A 184 6.17 6.13 -13.52
N SER A 185 6.56 4.88 -13.79
CA SER A 185 7.84 4.62 -14.44
C SER A 185 7.85 3.33 -15.23
N VAL A 186 8.81 3.21 -16.15
CA VAL A 186 9.05 2.02 -16.96
C VAL A 186 10.54 1.77 -17.12
N ASN A 187 10.94 0.50 -17.13
CA ASN A 187 12.32 0.08 -17.23
C ASN A 187 12.62 -0.55 -18.59
N ILE A 188 13.43 0.12 -19.41
CA ILE A 188 13.67 -0.27 -20.81
C ILE A 188 15.03 -0.95 -20.95
N PRO A 189 15.13 -2.14 -21.57
CA PRO A 189 16.42 -2.76 -21.87
C PRO A 189 17.27 -1.85 -22.77
N ALA A 190 18.53 -1.58 -22.37
CA ALA A 190 19.45 -0.77 -23.16
C ALA A 190 19.63 -1.28 -24.59
N SER A 191 19.53 -2.59 -24.81
CA SER A 191 19.59 -3.22 -26.13
C SER A 191 18.47 -2.80 -27.09
N ALA A 192 17.37 -2.24 -26.58
CA ALA A 192 16.29 -1.68 -27.41
C ALA A 192 16.54 -0.21 -27.79
N ILE A 193 17.52 0.45 -27.18
CA ILE A 193 17.78 1.88 -27.34
C ILE A 193 18.87 2.09 -28.38
N SER A 194 18.54 2.81 -29.45
CA SER A 194 19.51 3.21 -30.49
C SER A 194 20.01 4.63 -30.25
N THR A 195 19.14 5.62 -30.46
CA THR A 195 19.42 7.06 -30.24
C THR A 195 18.25 7.81 -29.61
N LYS A 196 17.06 7.20 -29.62
CA LYS A 196 15.80 7.82 -29.22
C LYS A 196 14.91 6.78 -28.56
N VAL A 197 14.19 7.19 -27.52
CA VAL A 197 13.13 6.39 -26.90
C VAL A 197 11.83 7.16 -27.01
N ASP A 198 10.84 6.51 -27.60
CA ASP A 198 9.52 7.08 -27.84
C ASP A 198 8.49 6.48 -26.91
N PHE A 199 7.64 7.32 -26.34
CA PHE A 199 6.58 6.94 -25.42
C PHE A 199 5.23 7.46 -25.90
N ARG A 200 4.16 6.75 -25.54
CA ARG A 200 2.80 7.27 -25.56
C ARG A 200 2.20 7.10 -24.17
N ALA A 201 1.80 8.20 -23.53
CA ALA A 201 1.12 8.16 -22.22
C ALA A 201 -0.08 9.10 -22.21
N GLY A 202 -1.23 8.62 -21.71
CA GLY A 202 -2.47 9.42 -21.66
C GLY A 202 -2.88 10.02 -23.01
N GLY A 203 -2.61 9.31 -24.12
CA GLY A 203 -2.90 9.78 -25.48
C GLY A 203 -1.88 10.76 -26.08
N ARG A 204 -0.88 11.21 -25.33
CA ARG A 204 0.20 12.10 -25.79
C ARG A 204 1.45 11.32 -26.13
N GLN A 205 2.27 11.84 -27.06
CA GLN A 205 3.55 11.24 -27.43
C GLN A 205 4.71 12.05 -26.86
N PHE A 206 5.73 11.35 -26.40
CA PHE A 206 6.94 11.93 -25.83
C PHE A 206 8.16 11.23 -26.40
N SER A 207 9.28 11.95 -26.39
CA SER A 207 10.54 11.48 -26.96
C SER A 207 11.70 11.97 -26.12
N VAL A 208 12.64 11.08 -25.84
CA VAL A 208 13.90 11.38 -25.14
C VAL A 208 15.07 10.75 -25.87
N SER A 209 16.27 11.27 -25.64
CA SER A 209 17.47 10.90 -26.40
C SER A 209 18.64 10.60 -25.45
N PRO A 210 18.63 9.46 -24.75
CA PRO A 210 19.77 9.05 -23.92
C PRO A 210 21.00 8.77 -24.81
N VAL A 211 22.18 9.01 -24.25
CA VAL A 211 23.48 8.91 -24.91
C VAL A 211 24.22 7.66 -24.43
N LYS A 212 24.64 6.82 -25.38
CA LYS A 212 25.45 5.65 -25.06
C LYS A 212 26.89 6.06 -24.76
N VAL A 213 27.41 5.64 -23.62
CA VAL A 213 28.81 5.87 -23.23
C VAL A 213 29.70 4.74 -23.74
N ILE A 214 30.81 5.10 -24.40
CA ILE A 214 31.78 4.16 -25.00
C ILE A 214 33.12 4.12 -24.21
N ASN A 215 33.28 4.97 -23.20
CA ASN A 215 34.52 5.08 -22.42
C ASN A 215 34.81 3.83 -21.56
N THR A 216 36.10 3.54 -21.39
CA THR A 216 36.58 2.59 -20.37
C THR A 216 36.38 3.23 -18.99
N GLY A 217 35.40 2.75 -18.23
CA GLY A 217 35.07 3.29 -16.91
C GLY A 217 36.16 3.14 -15.86
N LEU A 218 36.06 3.90 -14.78
CA LEU A 218 36.83 3.75 -13.55
C LEU A 218 36.40 2.45 -12.84
N GLU A 219 37.34 1.58 -12.50
CA GLU A 219 37.06 0.39 -11.69
C GLU A 219 37.38 0.70 -10.21
N LEU A 220 36.41 0.48 -9.32
CA LEU A 220 36.56 0.60 -7.88
C LEU A 220 36.36 -0.76 -7.21
N LYS A 221 37.23 -1.07 -6.25
CA LYS A 221 37.15 -2.28 -5.41
C LYS A 221 38.01 -2.12 -4.16
N GLY A 222 37.73 -2.91 -3.12
CA GLY A 222 38.53 -2.87 -1.90
C GLY A 222 38.23 -1.62 -1.08
N THR A 223 39.26 -0.86 -0.70
CA THR A 223 39.10 0.23 0.27
C THR A 223 39.42 1.60 -0.34
N VAL A 224 38.51 2.56 -0.16
CA VAL A 224 38.75 4.00 -0.34
C VAL A 224 39.16 4.58 1.01
N ASN A 225 40.43 4.96 1.14
CA ASN A 225 41.04 5.43 2.40
C ASN A 225 41.47 6.90 2.39
N SER A 226 41.21 7.60 1.29
CA SER A 226 41.33 9.04 1.15
C SER A 226 40.12 9.56 0.37
N PRO A 227 39.83 10.87 0.42
CA PRO A 227 38.81 11.46 -0.42
C PRO A 227 38.97 11.07 -1.90
N LEU A 228 37.88 10.67 -2.53
CA LEU A 228 37.80 10.32 -3.94
C LEU A 228 36.66 11.09 -4.60
N ASP A 229 37.03 12.01 -5.49
CA ASP A 229 36.08 12.75 -6.32
C ASP A 229 35.95 12.06 -7.69
N ILE A 230 34.74 11.64 -8.03
CA ILE A 230 34.39 11.06 -9.32
C ILE A 230 33.80 12.17 -10.19
N PRO A 231 34.48 12.53 -11.31
CA PRO A 231 34.01 13.60 -12.18
C PRO A 231 32.63 13.31 -12.78
N ALA A 232 31.91 14.37 -13.13
CA ALA A 232 30.64 14.28 -13.85
C ALA A 232 30.75 13.43 -15.13
N ASN A 233 29.66 12.74 -15.48
CA ASN A 233 29.53 11.86 -16.64
C ASN A 233 30.54 10.70 -16.67
N SER A 234 31.03 10.28 -15.50
CA SER A 234 31.89 9.11 -15.39
C SER A 234 31.11 7.81 -15.59
N LEU A 235 31.79 6.77 -16.05
CA LEU A 235 31.33 5.39 -15.92
C LEU A 235 32.17 4.74 -14.83
N VAL A 236 31.53 4.23 -13.79
CA VAL A 236 32.18 3.56 -12.65
C VAL A 236 31.72 2.12 -12.60
N LYS A 237 32.64 1.19 -12.37
CA LYS A 237 32.35 -0.22 -12.17
C LYS A 237 32.84 -0.66 -10.80
N ILE A 238 31.96 -1.22 -9.99
CA ILE A 238 32.28 -1.79 -8.68
C ILE A 238 32.15 -3.30 -8.79
N THR A 239 33.28 -4.00 -8.91
CA THR A 239 33.31 -5.45 -9.22
C THR A 239 33.52 -6.36 -8.01
N GLY A 240 33.40 -5.79 -6.81
CA GLY A 240 33.56 -6.48 -5.53
C GLY A 240 33.28 -5.51 -4.39
N ASN A 241 33.07 -6.04 -3.19
CA ASN A 241 32.73 -5.23 -2.02
C ASN A 241 33.67 -4.03 -1.87
N LEU A 242 33.06 -2.86 -1.69
CA LEU A 242 33.75 -1.59 -1.53
C LEU A 242 33.60 -1.13 -0.09
N THR A 243 34.68 -0.65 0.50
CA THR A 243 34.68 -0.02 1.82
C THR A 243 35.19 1.40 1.71
N VAL A 244 34.36 2.38 2.05
CA VAL A 244 34.80 3.76 2.29
C VAL A 244 35.17 3.86 3.76
N SER A 245 36.47 3.87 4.07
CA SER A 245 36.92 3.93 5.46
C SER A 245 36.65 5.32 6.08
N SER A 246 36.80 5.45 7.40
CA SER A 246 36.59 6.73 8.11
C SER A 246 37.53 7.87 7.69
N GLY A 247 38.68 7.56 7.08
CA GLY A 247 39.57 8.57 6.47
C GLY A 247 39.28 8.84 4.98
N GLY A 248 38.38 8.07 4.38
CA GLY A 248 37.96 8.21 2.99
C GLY A 248 36.62 8.92 2.85
N SER A 249 36.33 9.37 1.63
CA SER A 249 35.01 9.84 1.22
C SER A 249 34.80 9.56 -0.26
N LEU A 250 33.54 9.51 -0.68
CA LEU A 250 33.15 9.39 -2.08
C LEU A 250 32.29 10.58 -2.47
N THR A 251 32.73 11.37 -3.45
CA THR A 251 31.92 12.43 -4.07
C THR A 251 31.65 12.05 -5.52
N VAL A 252 30.40 11.96 -5.93
CA VAL A 252 29.99 11.50 -7.27
C VAL A 252 29.32 12.63 -8.02
N GLY A 253 29.97 13.13 -9.07
CA GLY A 253 29.41 14.19 -9.92
C GLY A 253 28.24 13.72 -10.78
N GLU A 254 27.38 14.67 -11.17
CA GLU A 254 26.21 14.48 -12.02
C GLU A 254 26.45 13.63 -13.29
N GLY A 255 25.40 12.95 -13.76
CA GLY A 255 25.44 12.13 -14.98
C GLY A 255 26.30 10.87 -14.90
N THR A 256 26.90 10.58 -13.73
CA THR A 256 27.71 9.39 -13.52
C THR A 256 26.83 8.13 -13.51
N ILE A 257 27.27 7.09 -14.20
CA ILE A 257 26.70 5.75 -14.12
C ILE A 257 27.60 4.89 -13.22
N ILE A 258 27.05 4.34 -12.15
CA ILE A 258 27.71 3.38 -11.28
C ILE A 258 27.09 2.01 -11.53
N LEU A 259 27.89 1.10 -12.07
CA LEU A 259 27.53 -0.29 -12.30
C LEU A 259 28.14 -1.17 -11.21
N ILE A 260 27.30 -1.81 -10.41
CA ILE A 260 27.70 -2.63 -9.28
C ILE A 260 27.46 -4.10 -9.62
N ASP A 261 28.46 -4.96 -9.45
CA ASP A 261 28.28 -6.39 -9.72
C ASP A 261 27.25 -7.03 -8.78
N GLU A 262 26.65 -8.13 -9.27
CA GLU A 262 25.63 -8.89 -8.55
C GLU A 262 26.11 -9.30 -7.14
N GLY A 263 25.27 -9.04 -6.12
CA GLY A 263 25.57 -9.34 -4.71
C GLY A 263 26.67 -8.49 -4.05
N VAL A 264 27.16 -7.44 -4.69
CA VAL A 264 28.20 -6.57 -4.11
C VAL A 264 27.60 -5.50 -3.20
N ASP A 265 28.19 -5.34 -2.01
CA ASP A 265 27.83 -4.32 -1.01
C ASP A 265 28.81 -3.14 -0.98
N ILE A 266 28.31 -1.98 -0.56
CA ILE A 266 29.10 -0.78 -0.30
C ILE A 266 29.05 -0.46 1.20
N ASN A 267 30.16 -0.66 1.89
CA ASN A 267 30.30 -0.41 3.32
C ASN A 267 30.85 1.00 3.55
N LEU A 268 30.15 1.82 4.33
CA LEU A 268 30.48 3.22 4.56
C LEU A 268 30.83 3.43 6.02
N SER A 269 32.09 3.81 6.26
CA SER A 269 32.57 4.38 7.53
C SER A 269 32.99 5.85 7.39
N GLY A 270 33.05 6.36 6.16
CA GLY A 270 33.14 7.77 5.79
C GLY A 270 32.00 8.14 4.83
N PRO A 271 31.85 9.43 4.48
CA PRO A 271 30.67 9.92 3.76
C PRO A 271 30.66 9.54 2.27
N ALA A 272 29.45 9.36 1.73
CA ALA A 272 29.18 9.24 0.30
C ALA A 272 28.18 10.32 -0.13
N ILE A 273 28.54 11.12 -1.12
CA ILE A 273 27.76 12.24 -1.66
C ILE A 273 27.52 12.03 -3.15
N PHE A 274 26.27 12.07 -3.58
CA PHE A 274 25.85 11.97 -4.98
C PHE A 274 25.26 13.30 -5.45
N GLU A 275 25.99 14.02 -6.29
CA GLU A 275 25.67 15.37 -6.75
C GLU A 275 24.99 15.35 -8.12
N GLY A 276 23.87 14.63 -8.23
CA GLY A 276 23.06 14.63 -9.45
C GLY A 276 22.37 15.97 -9.71
N ALA A 277 21.94 16.18 -10.95
CA ALA A 277 21.10 17.29 -11.36
C ALA A 277 19.85 16.80 -12.11
N ALA A 278 18.76 17.58 -12.12
CA ALA A 278 17.51 17.23 -12.79
C ALA A 278 17.70 16.83 -14.27
N VAL A 279 18.60 17.54 -14.97
CA VAL A 279 18.92 17.31 -16.38
C VAL A 279 20.10 16.36 -16.59
N ASN A 280 20.69 15.83 -15.52
CA ASN A 280 21.83 14.92 -15.59
C ASN A 280 21.93 14.08 -14.30
N PRO A 281 20.96 13.20 -14.03
CA PRO A 281 20.93 12.47 -12.76
C PRO A 281 22.11 11.48 -12.66
N VAL A 282 22.54 11.19 -11.43
CA VAL A 282 23.42 10.05 -11.16
C VAL A 282 22.59 8.77 -11.26
N PHE A 283 23.14 7.70 -11.81
CA PHE A 283 22.46 6.41 -11.91
C PHE A 283 23.28 5.29 -11.28
N VAL A 284 22.73 4.65 -10.25
CA VAL A 284 23.34 3.52 -9.53
C VAL A 284 22.51 2.27 -9.78
N THR A 285 23.12 1.25 -10.38
CA THR A 285 22.39 0.02 -10.73
C THR A 285 23.28 -1.22 -10.79
N CYS A 286 22.67 -2.39 -10.95
CA CYS A 286 23.41 -3.63 -11.15
C CYS A 286 24.07 -3.64 -12.54
N SER A 287 25.30 -4.16 -12.63
CA SER A 287 26.05 -4.25 -13.89
C SER A 287 25.41 -5.21 -14.90
N ARG A 288 24.43 -6.01 -14.47
CA ARG A 288 23.73 -7.04 -15.25
C ARG A 288 22.22 -6.85 -15.20
N LYS A 289 21.59 -6.91 -16.37
CA LYS A 289 20.12 -6.94 -16.52
C LYS A 289 19.46 -8.02 -15.64
N ASN A 290 18.36 -7.66 -14.98
CA ASN A 290 17.54 -8.52 -14.13
C ASN A 290 18.32 -9.23 -13.00
N ARG A 291 19.47 -8.68 -12.62
CA ARG A 291 20.23 -9.09 -11.43
C ARG A 291 20.24 -7.93 -10.45
N PHE A 292 20.57 -8.24 -9.20
CA PHE A 292 20.54 -7.28 -8.12
C PHE A 292 21.92 -7.18 -7.49
N TRP A 293 22.35 -5.96 -7.17
CA TRP A 293 23.49 -5.73 -6.28
C TRP A 293 23.00 -5.75 -4.83
N GLY A 294 23.93 -5.61 -3.88
CA GLY A 294 23.61 -5.62 -2.46
C GLY A 294 22.93 -4.32 -2.00
N GLY A 295 23.59 -3.58 -1.14
CA GLY A 295 23.12 -2.27 -0.66
C GLY A 295 24.25 -1.41 -0.10
N PHE A 296 23.88 -0.22 0.37
CA PHE A 296 24.74 0.61 1.21
C PHE A 296 24.58 0.21 2.67
N ILE A 297 25.70 0.08 3.36
CA ILE A 297 25.74 -0.36 4.75
C ILE A 297 26.61 0.58 5.56
N THR A 298 26.01 1.32 6.49
CA THR A 298 26.72 2.14 7.48
C THR A 298 26.33 1.77 8.90
N ARG A 299 27.31 1.76 9.80
CA ARG A 299 27.17 1.42 11.23
C ARG A 299 27.82 2.43 12.17
N VAL A 300 28.27 3.56 11.62
CA VAL A 300 29.02 4.57 12.35
C VAL A 300 28.57 5.96 11.92
N ALA A 301 28.62 6.92 12.85
CA ALA A 301 28.15 8.28 12.63
C ALA A 301 28.83 9.02 11.46
N ALA A 302 30.08 8.67 11.13
CA ALA A 302 30.79 9.28 10.01
C ALA A 302 30.42 8.68 8.64
N GLY A 303 29.77 7.51 8.60
CA GLY A 303 29.34 6.86 7.37
C GLY A 303 27.99 7.39 6.93
N THR A 304 27.93 8.60 6.38
CA THR A 304 26.69 9.24 5.95
C THR A 304 26.44 9.05 4.46
N ILE A 305 25.18 9.17 4.04
CA ILE A 305 24.79 9.17 2.64
C ILE A 305 23.97 10.42 2.35
N GLU A 306 24.39 11.20 1.37
CA GLU A 306 23.66 12.34 0.84
C GLU A 306 23.50 12.15 -0.67
N ALA A 307 22.28 12.17 -1.18
CA ALA A 307 22.04 12.01 -2.59
C ALA A 307 21.06 13.05 -3.11
N LYS A 308 21.39 13.62 -4.26
CA LYS A 308 20.56 14.56 -5.00
C LYS A 308 20.36 14.09 -6.43
N TYR A 309 19.13 14.18 -6.96
CA TYR A 309 18.80 13.76 -8.34
C TYR A 309 19.49 12.45 -8.73
N THR A 310 19.36 11.45 -7.86
CA THR A 310 20.01 10.15 -8.03
C THR A 310 18.96 9.09 -8.23
N ILE A 311 19.18 8.26 -9.25
CA ILE A 311 18.34 7.10 -9.54
C ILE A 311 19.06 5.87 -8.99
N PHE A 312 18.41 5.15 -8.08
CA PHE A 312 18.84 3.85 -7.58
C PHE A 312 17.92 2.77 -8.14
N SER A 313 18.51 1.68 -8.64
CA SER A 313 17.74 0.54 -9.11
C SER A 313 18.45 -0.78 -8.84
N GLN A 314 17.67 -1.86 -8.79
CA GLN A 314 18.16 -3.23 -8.80
C GLN A 314 19.09 -3.58 -7.63
N SER A 315 18.72 -3.21 -6.40
CA SER A 315 19.44 -3.61 -5.18
C SER A 315 18.67 -4.65 -4.36
N GLY A 316 19.24 -5.10 -3.24
CA GLY A 316 18.60 -5.97 -2.25
C GLY A 316 18.84 -7.46 -2.47
N TYR A 317 19.97 -7.83 -3.07
CA TYR A 317 20.28 -9.20 -3.49
C TYR A 317 20.22 -10.25 -2.37
N HIS A 318 20.70 -9.95 -1.16
CA HIS A 318 20.86 -10.95 -0.10
C HIS A 318 19.55 -11.21 0.66
N ASP A 319 19.18 -12.47 0.83
CA ASP A 319 18.02 -12.93 1.61
C ASP A 319 18.40 -13.93 2.72
N THR A 320 19.69 -14.01 3.04
CA THR A 320 20.24 -14.93 4.05
C THR A 320 20.46 -14.26 5.41
N GLU A 321 20.81 -15.07 6.41
CA GLU A 321 21.23 -14.60 7.74
C GLU A 321 22.29 -13.49 7.64
N GLY A 322 22.13 -12.44 8.44
CA GLY A 322 22.96 -11.23 8.40
C GLY A 322 22.41 -10.09 7.52
N TYR A 323 21.48 -10.39 6.62
CA TYR A 323 20.80 -9.42 5.75
C TYR A 323 19.27 -9.47 5.84
N ASN A 324 18.74 -10.48 6.52
CA ASN A 324 17.34 -10.58 6.91
C ASN A 324 17.04 -9.52 7.99
N TRP A 325 16.68 -8.32 7.53
CA TRP A 325 16.44 -7.15 8.36
C TRP A 325 14.97 -6.76 8.33
N GLY A 326 14.45 -6.28 9.45
CA GLY A 326 13.05 -5.85 9.57
C GLY A 326 12.05 -7.00 9.44
N HIS A 327 10.77 -6.67 9.44
CA HIS A 327 9.68 -7.64 9.41
C HIS A 327 9.59 -8.36 8.05
N SER A 328 9.77 -7.65 6.92
CA SER A 328 9.85 -8.29 5.58
C SER A 328 11.05 -9.24 5.39
N GLY A 329 12.07 -9.12 6.25
CA GLY A 329 13.23 -9.99 6.26
C GLY A 329 14.12 -9.98 5.01
N ARG A 330 14.27 -8.81 4.37
CA ARG A 330 15.07 -8.63 3.14
C ARG A 330 16.24 -7.68 3.33
N GLN A 331 17.27 -7.80 2.49
CA GLN A 331 18.32 -6.77 2.43
C GLN A 331 17.74 -5.41 2.05
N ALA A 332 18.19 -4.36 2.74
CA ALA A 332 17.86 -2.97 2.42
C ALA A 332 18.81 -2.37 1.37
N LEU A 333 18.30 -1.47 0.51
CA LEU A 333 19.14 -0.55 -0.26
C LEU A 333 19.99 0.32 0.67
N PHE A 334 19.38 0.84 1.73
CA PHE A 334 20.04 1.67 2.73
C PHE A 334 19.89 1.06 4.12
N TYR A 335 20.92 0.33 4.56
CA TYR A 335 21.10 0.02 5.98
C TYR A 335 21.89 1.15 6.62
N THR A 336 21.27 1.90 7.53
CA THR A 336 21.94 2.99 8.24
C THR A 336 21.79 2.87 9.74
N GLU A 337 22.88 2.58 10.44
CA GLU A 337 22.88 2.45 11.89
C GLU A 337 23.77 3.52 12.52
N ASN A 338 23.23 4.25 13.50
CA ASN A 338 23.89 5.36 14.17
C ASN A 338 24.42 6.42 13.19
N SER A 339 23.66 6.75 12.13
CA SER A 339 24.12 7.62 11.05
C SER A 339 23.00 8.52 10.49
N SER A 340 23.22 9.14 9.34
CA SER A 340 22.24 9.94 8.62
C SER A 340 22.11 9.55 7.15
N LEU A 341 20.89 9.69 6.64
CA LEU A 341 20.54 9.53 5.23
C LEU A 341 19.71 10.74 4.77
N THR A 342 20.22 11.45 3.77
CA THR A 342 19.54 12.60 3.17
C THR A 342 19.32 12.35 1.69
N LEU A 343 18.06 12.41 1.24
CA LEU A 343 17.66 12.19 -0.14
C LEU A 343 16.87 13.42 -0.64
N ASP A 344 17.35 14.04 -1.72
CA ASP A 344 16.77 15.24 -2.36
C ASP A 344 16.47 14.92 -3.83
N HIS A 345 15.20 14.88 -4.23
CA HIS A 345 14.78 14.54 -5.60
C HIS A 345 15.33 13.19 -6.10
N CYS A 346 15.22 12.12 -5.31
CA CYS A 346 15.77 10.80 -5.64
C CYS A 346 14.70 9.81 -6.12
N PHE A 347 15.10 8.89 -7.01
CA PHE A 347 14.19 7.92 -7.63
C PHE A 347 14.69 6.51 -7.36
N ILE A 348 13.94 5.73 -6.62
CA ILE A 348 14.31 4.40 -6.14
C ILE A 348 13.33 3.42 -6.76
N THR A 349 13.80 2.63 -7.73
CA THR A 349 12.91 1.85 -8.61
C THR A 349 13.43 0.45 -8.88
N ASP A 350 12.55 -0.55 -8.78
CA ASP A 350 12.80 -1.95 -9.17
C ASP A 350 13.89 -2.64 -8.34
N HIS A 351 13.62 -2.81 -7.06
CA HIS A 351 14.44 -3.53 -6.08
C HIS A 351 13.81 -4.87 -5.74
N ILE A 352 14.62 -5.88 -5.42
CA ILE A 352 14.11 -7.18 -4.96
C ILE A 352 13.98 -7.25 -3.43
N GLY A 353 14.77 -6.43 -2.72
CA GLY A 353 14.68 -6.30 -1.27
C GLY A 353 13.84 -5.11 -0.83
N GLN A 354 14.01 -4.71 0.43
CA GLN A 354 13.43 -3.49 0.98
C GLN A 354 14.31 -2.27 0.67
N ILE A 355 13.79 -1.07 0.87
CA ILE A 355 14.55 0.16 0.60
C ILE A 355 15.29 0.65 1.83
N PHE A 356 14.56 0.87 2.93
CA PHE A 356 15.12 1.47 4.14
C PHE A 356 15.22 0.45 5.28
N TYR A 357 16.37 0.41 5.95
CA TYR A 357 16.48 -0.21 7.28
C TYR A 357 17.40 0.60 8.21
N PRO A 358 16.95 1.78 8.65
CA PRO A 358 17.69 2.60 9.58
C PRO A 358 17.48 2.13 11.03
N GLN A 359 18.52 2.32 11.86
CA GLN A 359 18.51 2.13 13.30
C GLN A 359 19.21 3.33 13.96
N ASN A 360 18.58 3.96 14.96
CA ASN A 360 19.20 5.06 15.71
C ASN A 360 19.76 6.19 14.81
N SER A 361 18.99 6.56 13.77
CA SER A 361 19.48 7.43 12.70
C SER A 361 18.60 8.66 12.49
N THR A 362 19.13 9.63 11.73
CA THR A 362 18.40 10.83 11.30
C THR A 362 18.19 10.79 9.78
N LEU A 363 16.95 10.93 9.34
CA LEU A 363 16.55 10.71 7.96
C LEU A 363 15.78 11.93 7.43
N VAL A 364 16.17 12.41 6.26
CA VAL A 364 15.50 13.53 5.59
C VAL A 364 15.27 13.18 4.13
N PHE A 365 14.00 13.00 3.75
CA PHE A 365 13.60 12.67 2.39
C PHE A 365 12.72 13.79 1.84
N ASP A 366 13.09 14.37 0.70
CA ASP A 366 12.33 15.40 0.01
C ASP A 366 12.23 15.09 -1.48
N ASP A 367 11.00 15.12 -2.01
CA ASP A 367 10.66 14.80 -3.41
C ASP A 367 11.23 13.45 -3.88
N ILE A 368 11.08 12.39 -3.09
CA ILE A 368 11.53 11.05 -3.49
C ILE A 368 10.40 10.22 -4.09
N LEU A 369 10.77 9.36 -5.05
CA LEU A 369 9.93 8.25 -5.52
C LEU A 369 10.52 6.94 -5.02
N VAL A 370 9.70 6.12 -4.36
CA VAL A 370 9.99 4.73 -4.05
C VAL A 370 8.97 3.85 -4.76
N GLN A 371 9.43 2.97 -5.65
CA GLN A 371 8.54 2.19 -6.50
C GLN A 371 9.05 0.78 -6.81
N ARG A 372 8.19 -0.24 -6.74
CA ARG A 372 8.52 -1.65 -7.08
C ARG A 372 9.71 -2.18 -6.28
N ALA A 373 9.50 -2.32 -4.98
CA ALA A 373 10.42 -2.96 -4.02
C ALA A 373 9.60 -3.90 -3.13
N GLN A 374 10.20 -4.87 -2.42
CA GLN A 374 9.42 -5.74 -1.52
C GLN A 374 8.56 -4.93 -0.54
N THR A 375 9.16 -3.90 0.04
CA THR A 375 8.53 -2.91 0.92
C THR A 375 9.36 -1.62 0.83
N GLY A 376 8.79 -0.47 1.18
CA GLY A 376 9.59 0.74 1.41
C GLY A 376 10.56 0.58 2.57
N GLY A 377 10.31 -0.37 3.47
CA GLY A 377 11.21 -0.79 4.52
C GLY A 377 10.82 -0.30 5.90
N GLN A 378 11.66 -0.64 6.88
CA GLN A 378 11.37 -0.46 8.30
C GLN A 378 12.36 0.49 8.96
N ILE A 379 11.83 1.55 9.58
CA ILE A 379 12.60 2.58 10.27
C ILE A 379 12.52 2.37 11.78
N ASN A 380 13.68 2.26 12.45
CA ASN A 380 13.77 1.88 13.85
C ASN A 380 14.49 2.93 14.69
N TYR A 381 13.93 3.29 15.85
CA TYR A 381 14.58 4.16 16.84
C TYR A 381 15.15 5.46 16.23
N SER A 382 14.48 6.01 15.22
CA SER A 382 15.04 7.06 14.35
C SER A 382 14.17 8.31 14.32
N ASN A 383 14.74 9.41 13.85
CA ASN A 383 14.01 10.64 13.54
C ASN A 383 13.85 10.74 12.02
N LEU A 384 12.61 10.86 11.56
CA LEU A 384 12.28 10.87 10.15
C LEU A 384 11.58 12.17 9.75
N THR A 385 11.99 12.73 8.62
CA THR A 385 11.26 13.79 7.93
C THR A 385 11.05 13.38 6.48
N ILE A 386 9.80 13.37 6.01
CA ILE A 386 9.45 13.11 4.61
C ILE A 386 8.61 14.27 4.09
N ARG A 387 8.94 14.79 2.91
CA ARG A 387 8.15 15.81 2.21
C ARG A 387 7.98 15.48 0.74
N ASN A 388 6.82 15.82 0.18
CA ASN A 388 6.55 15.85 -1.26
C ASN A 388 6.84 14.52 -1.98
N SER A 389 6.74 13.39 -1.28
CA SER A 389 7.27 12.10 -1.76
C SER A 389 6.16 11.14 -2.19
N VAL A 390 6.53 10.10 -2.92
CA VAL A 390 5.61 9.07 -3.41
C VAL A 390 6.19 7.68 -3.14
N PHE A 391 5.41 6.84 -2.47
CA PHE A 391 5.69 5.44 -2.22
C PHE A 391 4.61 4.61 -2.92
N THR A 392 5.00 3.74 -3.87
CA THR A 392 4.01 2.96 -4.61
C THR A 392 4.47 1.60 -5.14
N ASP A 393 3.53 0.70 -5.43
CA ASP A 393 3.78 -0.59 -6.08
C ASP A 393 4.65 -1.53 -5.25
N PHE A 394 4.21 -1.88 -4.04
CA PHE A 394 4.93 -2.82 -3.19
C PHE A 394 4.22 -4.16 -3.23
N PRO A 395 4.76 -5.21 -3.89
CA PRO A 395 6.02 -5.24 -4.63
C PRO A 395 5.90 -4.92 -6.13
N ASP A 396 4.68 -4.87 -6.65
CA ASP A 396 4.42 -4.70 -8.06
C ASP A 396 3.10 -3.98 -8.36
N ASP A 397 3.00 -3.48 -9.60
CA ASP A 397 1.82 -2.80 -10.14
C ASP A 397 0.78 -3.81 -10.64
N SER A 398 0.28 -4.65 -9.73
CA SER A 398 -0.80 -5.60 -10.01
C SER A 398 -2.00 -5.40 -9.08
N TYR A 399 -3.10 -6.10 -9.36
CA TYR A 399 -4.27 -6.16 -8.46
C TYR A 399 -4.40 -7.51 -7.73
N VAL A 400 -3.33 -8.31 -7.71
CA VAL A 400 -3.31 -9.62 -7.04
C VAL A 400 -3.01 -9.41 -5.56
N PHE A 401 -3.82 -9.96 -4.66
CA PHE A 401 -3.55 -9.93 -3.22
C PHE A 401 -2.31 -10.77 -2.89
N ARG A 402 -1.52 -10.32 -1.92
CA ARG A 402 -0.38 -11.02 -1.33
C ARG A 402 -0.24 -10.59 0.12
N ASP A 403 -0.05 -11.55 0.99
CA ASP A 403 0.21 -11.37 2.42
C ASP A 403 1.71 -11.68 2.65
N GLU A 404 2.57 -10.69 2.40
CA GLU A 404 4.04 -10.82 2.45
C GLU A 404 4.71 -9.56 3.02
N ASP A 405 4.05 -8.85 3.95
CA ASP A 405 4.59 -7.67 4.62
C ASP A 405 5.02 -6.57 3.62
N ASN A 406 4.14 -6.30 2.66
CA ASN A 406 4.42 -5.44 1.51
C ASN A 406 4.05 -3.98 1.79
N ASP A 407 4.44 -3.48 2.96
CA ASP A 407 4.13 -2.13 3.38
C ASP A 407 4.85 -1.10 2.52
N ALA A 408 4.23 0.06 2.34
CA ALA A 408 4.93 1.20 1.79
C ALA A 408 5.91 1.83 2.80
N LEU A 409 5.63 1.77 4.10
CA LEU A 409 6.57 2.19 5.15
C LEU A 409 6.19 1.61 6.52
N TYR A 410 7.16 1.06 7.24
CA TYR A 410 6.98 0.61 8.61
C TYR A 410 7.79 1.47 9.59
N LEU A 411 7.17 1.96 10.67
CA LEU A 411 7.80 2.79 11.70
C LEU A 411 7.79 2.11 13.09
N SER A 412 8.95 1.66 13.56
CA SER A 412 9.17 1.10 14.89
C SER A 412 9.89 2.09 15.79
N ALA A 413 9.36 2.37 16.97
CA ALA A 413 10.04 3.17 17.99
C ALA A 413 10.60 4.53 17.51
N SER A 414 9.96 5.16 16.53
CA SER A 414 10.51 6.30 15.79
C SER A 414 9.60 7.52 15.87
N ASP A 415 10.22 8.69 15.82
CA ASP A 415 9.51 9.96 15.65
C ASP A 415 9.53 10.34 14.16
N ALA A 416 8.40 10.81 13.63
CA ALA A 416 8.26 11.10 12.20
C ALA A 416 7.38 12.32 11.92
N GLU A 417 7.85 13.16 11.01
CA GLU A 417 7.12 14.28 10.42
C GLU A 417 6.98 14.05 8.92
N ILE A 418 5.76 13.80 8.45
CA ILE A 418 5.47 13.44 7.06
C ILE A 418 4.48 14.44 6.47
N GLU A 419 4.86 15.09 5.37
CA GLU A 419 4.07 16.15 4.74
C GLU A 419 3.92 15.90 3.24
N ASN A 420 2.74 16.21 2.68
CA ASN A 420 2.49 16.22 1.23
C ASN A 420 2.94 14.92 0.52
N THR A 421 2.75 13.77 1.17
CA THR A 421 3.30 12.48 0.72
C THR A 421 2.17 11.51 0.34
N ILE A 422 2.39 10.74 -0.71
CA ILE A 422 1.45 9.75 -1.24
C ILE A 422 1.98 8.34 -0.97
N PHE A 423 1.17 7.52 -0.31
CA PHE A 423 1.36 6.08 -0.14
C PHE A 423 0.26 5.37 -0.92
N MET A 424 0.61 4.56 -1.92
CA MET A 424 -0.43 3.93 -2.73
C MET A 424 -0.04 2.58 -3.34
N PHE A 425 -1.00 1.68 -3.50
CA PHE A 425 -0.77 0.35 -4.07
C PHE A 425 0.29 -0.48 -3.31
N ALA A 426 0.27 -0.39 -1.98
CA ALA A 426 0.89 -1.39 -1.12
C ALA A 426 -0.01 -2.65 -1.08
N LYS A 427 0.55 -3.85 -1.24
CA LYS A 427 -0.22 -5.10 -1.05
C LYS A 427 -0.58 -5.38 0.40
N ASP A 428 0.01 -4.60 1.29
CA ASP A 428 -0.30 -4.58 2.71
C ASP A 428 -0.66 -3.14 3.08
N ASP A 429 0.10 -2.50 3.97
CA ASP A 429 -0.24 -1.18 4.49
C ASP A 429 0.45 -0.02 3.75
N GLY A 430 -0.24 1.13 3.71
CA GLY A 430 0.38 2.38 3.28
C GLY A 430 1.40 2.88 4.31
N LEU A 431 1.06 2.76 5.60
CA LEU A 431 1.93 3.05 6.72
C LEU A 431 1.59 2.08 7.84
N ASP A 432 2.56 1.28 8.25
CA ASP A 432 2.48 0.51 9.49
C ASP A 432 3.31 1.20 10.58
N SER A 433 2.76 1.28 11.77
CA SER A 433 3.50 1.60 12.99
C SER A 433 3.39 0.47 14.02
N GLY A 434 3.66 -0.75 13.60
CA GLY A 434 3.72 -1.93 14.44
C GLY A 434 4.78 -1.84 15.56
N ASN A 435 4.73 -2.81 16.48
CA ASN A 435 5.64 -3.05 17.61
C ASN A 435 5.24 -2.39 18.97
N GLU A 436 5.93 -2.82 20.02
CA GLU A 436 5.57 -2.53 21.41
C GLU A 436 6.01 -1.14 21.91
N GLU A 437 6.88 -0.45 21.18
CA GLU A 437 7.47 0.81 21.63
C GLU A 437 6.66 2.06 21.27
N GLY A 438 7.10 3.21 21.82
CA GLY A 438 6.48 4.52 21.64
C GLY A 438 6.91 5.24 20.36
N GLY A 439 6.62 6.55 20.32
CA GLY A 439 6.98 7.44 19.21
C GLY A 439 5.89 8.47 18.93
N GLU A 440 6.27 9.59 18.33
CA GLU A 440 5.37 10.63 17.85
C GLU A 440 5.40 10.72 16.32
N ILE A 441 4.27 10.44 15.69
CA ILE A 441 4.15 10.39 14.23
C ILE A 441 3.09 11.38 13.79
N ASN A 442 3.52 12.43 13.10
CA ASN A 442 2.67 13.51 12.61
C ASN A 442 2.64 13.49 11.08
N LEU A 443 1.44 13.45 10.52
CA LEU A 443 1.18 13.43 9.09
C LEU A 443 0.27 14.60 8.70
N THR A 444 0.68 15.37 7.70
CA THR A 444 -0.09 16.51 7.19
C THR A 444 -0.24 16.44 5.68
N ASN A 445 -1.46 16.63 5.18
CA ASN A 445 -1.78 16.64 3.75
C ASN A 445 -1.23 15.41 3.00
N CYS A 446 -1.33 14.23 3.63
CA CYS A 446 -0.88 12.97 3.05
C CYS A 446 -2.06 12.22 2.41
N ARG A 447 -1.74 11.35 1.46
CA ARG A 447 -2.72 10.51 0.78
C ARG A 447 -2.35 9.04 0.89
N PHE A 448 -3.32 8.24 1.28
CA PHE A 448 -3.27 6.78 1.32
C PHE A 448 -4.28 6.26 0.31
N GLU A 449 -3.82 5.54 -0.70
CA GLU A 449 -4.70 5.10 -1.77
C GLU A 449 -4.46 3.68 -2.25
N ALA A 450 -5.54 2.91 -2.37
CA ALA A 450 -5.46 1.56 -2.92
C ALA A 450 -4.43 0.67 -2.18
N CYS A 451 -4.27 0.87 -0.87
CA CYS A 451 -3.59 -0.10 -0.01
C CYS A 451 -4.52 -1.28 0.20
N PHE A 452 -4.00 -2.49 0.11
CA PHE A 452 -4.84 -3.69 0.10
C PHE A 452 -5.38 -3.99 1.49
N HIS A 453 -4.58 -3.72 2.53
CA HIS A 453 -4.99 -3.86 3.92
C HIS A 453 -5.32 -2.48 4.49
N GLU A 454 -4.42 -1.78 5.20
CA GLU A 454 -4.69 -0.46 5.75
C GLU A 454 -4.09 0.67 4.90
N GLY A 455 -4.75 1.82 4.88
CA GLY A 455 -4.07 3.08 4.58
C GLY A 455 -3.02 3.37 5.64
N ALA A 456 -3.41 3.30 6.92
CA ALA A 456 -2.47 3.27 8.04
C ALA A 456 -2.92 2.29 9.14
N ALA A 457 -2.05 1.33 9.46
CA ALA A 457 -2.18 0.39 10.57
C ALA A 457 -1.37 0.89 11.76
N LEU A 458 -2.02 1.07 12.90
CA LEU A 458 -1.40 1.72 14.06
C LEU A 458 -1.45 0.84 15.28
N SER A 459 -0.26 0.51 15.80
CA SER A 459 -0.13 -0.33 16.98
C SER A 459 0.85 0.24 18.01
N SER A 460 0.70 -0.20 19.25
CA SER A 460 1.57 0.13 20.38
C SER A 460 1.41 -0.90 21.49
N GLY A 461 2.49 -1.28 22.18
CA GLY A 461 2.44 -2.32 23.21
C GLY A 461 2.51 -1.80 24.64
N ASN A 462 2.18 -2.69 25.57
CA ASN A 462 2.45 -2.54 27.00
C ASN A 462 1.94 -1.20 27.58
N SER A 463 2.86 -0.35 28.03
CA SER A 463 2.59 0.99 28.57
C SER A 463 3.23 2.10 27.73
N ALA A 464 3.63 1.80 26.50
CA ALA A 464 4.33 2.74 25.64
C ALA A 464 3.46 3.97 25.33
N ILE A 465 4.07 5.14 25.35
CA ILE A 465 3.41 6.39 24.95
C ILE A 465 3.64 6.55 23.45
N LYS A 466 2.55 6.49 22.68
CA LYS A 466 2.61 6.60 21.23
C LYS A 466 1.51 7.52 20.74
N ASN A 467 1.86 8.53 19.96
CA ASN A 467 0.91 9.51 19.44
C ASN A 467 0.97 9.49 17.91
N HIS A 468 -0.20 9.39 17.29
CA HIS A 468 -0.33 9.59 15.84
C HIS A 468 -1.29 10.74 15.58
N THR A 469 -0.86 11.71 14.80
CA THR A 469 -1.69 12.84 14.38
C THR A 469 -1.77 12.88 12.87
N PHE A 470 -2.98 12.76 12.32
CA PHE A 470 -3.27 12.92 10.91
C PHE A 470 -4.06 14.21 10.73
N THR A 471 -3.54 15.11 9.92
CA THR A 471 -4.18 16.39 9.59
C THR A 471 -4.35 16.50 8.09
N GLU A 472 -5.57 16.79 7.62
CA GLU A 472 -5.83 17.03 6.20
C GLU A 472 -5.45 15.85 5.29
N CYS A 473 -5.47 14.63 5.84
CA CYS A 473 -5.11 13.42 5.12
C CYS A 473 -6.32 12.80 4.40
N THR A 474 -6.07 12.15 3.27
CA THR A 474 -7.07 11.40 2.51
C THR A 474 -6.74 9.92 2.48
N PHE A 475 -7.72 9.09 2.81
CA PHE A 475 -7.67 7.63 2.77
C PHE A 475 -8.73 7.15 1.79
N ILE A 476 -8.33 6.52 0.69
CA ILE A 476 -9.26 6.20 -0.39
C ILE A 476 -8.99 4.86 -1.05
N ASN A 477 -10.06 4.08 -1.26
CA ASN A 477 -9.99 2.79 -1.94
C ASN A 477 -9.07 1.77 -1.24
N CYS A 478 -8.79 1.94 0.05
CA CYS A 478 -8.05 1.01 0.89
C CYS A 478 -8.97 -0.09 1.45
N GLY A 479 -8.40 -1.22 1.88
CA GLY A 479 -9.16 -2.21 2.66
C GLY A 479 -9.75 -1.56 3.90
N GLN A 480 -8.89 -0.84 4.61
CA GLN A 480 -9.22 -0.06 5.78
C GLN A 480 -8.54 1.30 5.64
N GLY A 481 -9.23 2.40 5.96
CA GLY A 481 -8.64 3.73 5.84
C GLY A 481 -7.59 3.94 6.93
N LEU A 482 -8.06 4.05 8.17
CA LEU A 482 -7.23 4.24 9.35
C LEU A 482 -7.64 3.25 10.43
N GLU A 483 -6.70 2.44 10.90
CA GLU A 483 -6.89 1.46 11.95
C GLU A 483 -6.12 1.86 13.22
N LEU A 484 -6.74 1.65 14.38
CA LEU A 484 -6.05 1.52 15.67
C LEU A 484 -6.27 0.08 16.15
N GLY A 485 -5.21 -0.72 16.05
CA GLY A 485 -5.18 -2.14 16.39
C GLY A 485 -4.61 -2.38 17.79
N PHE A 486 -3.78 -3.41 17.94
CA PHE A 486 -3.05 -3.72 19.17
C PHE A 486 -2.45 -2.46 19.80
N SER A 487 -2.93 -2.07 20.98
CA SER A 487 -2.64 -0.74 21.52
C SER A 487 -2.55 -0.68 23.04
N SER A 488 -1.55 0.06 23.50
CA SER A 488 -1.36 0.44 24.90
C SER A 488 -2.46 1.41 25.36
N PRO A 489 -2.74 1.52 26.68
CA PRO A 489 -3.67 2.53 27.20
C PRO A 489 -3.18 3.98 27.01
N ASN A 490 -1.91 4.18 26.65
CA ASN A 490 -1.27 5.47 26.41
C ASN A 490 -1.10 5.78 24.92
N HIS A 491 -1.64 4.94 24.03
CA HIS A 491 -1.66 5.18 22.60
C HIS A 491 -2.81 6.11 22.23
N LEU A 492 -2.50 7.23 21.60
CA LEU A 492 -3.48 8.20 21.11
C LEU A 492 -3.37 8.34 19.59
N VAL A 493 -4.50 8.24 18.90
CA VAL A 493 -4.64 8.54 17.48
C VAL A 493 -5.61 9.70 17.32
N VAL A 494 -5.18 10.75 16.63
CA VAL A 494 -5.99 11.92 16.30
C VAL A 494 -6.06 12.05 14.79
N ALA A 495 -7.26 12.06 14.22
CA ALA A 495 -7.48 12.43 12.83
C ALA A 495 -8.31 13.71 12.76
N ASP A 496 -7.79 14.77 12.16
CA ASP A 496 -8.43 16.08 12.06
C ASP A 496 -8.48 16.53 10.60
N ARG A 497 -9.66 17.00 10.15
CA ARG A 497 -9.89 17.42 8.76
C ARG A 497 -9.53 16.33 7.72
N CYS A 498 -9.71 15.06 8.08
CA CYS A 498 -9.40 13.93 7.22
C CYS A 498 -10.60 13.45 6.40
N LEU A 499 -10.32 12.75 5.31
CA LEU A 499 -11.31 12.24 4.37
C LEU A 499 -11.10 10.74 4.14
N PHE A 500 -12.11 9.92 4.44
CA PHE A 500 -12.10 8.46 4.25
C PHE A 500 -13.16 8.08 3.22
N LEU A 501 -12.74 7.68 2.02
CA LEU A 501 -13.63 7.47 0.88
C LEU A 501 -13.49 6.09 0.25
N TYR A 502 -14.62 5.43 -0.01
CA TYR A 502 -14.66 4.21 -0.82
C TYR A 502 -13.71 3.09 -0.33
N ASN A 503 -13.42 3.05 0.97
CA ASN A 503 -12.65 1.98 1.60
C ASN A 503 -13.58 0.81 1.95
N GLY A 504 -13.02 -0.33 2.35
CA GLY A 504 -13.80 -1.38 3.00
C GLY A 504 -14.33 -0.87 4.32
N VAL A 505 -13.40 -0.48 5.19
CA VAL A 505 -13.69 0.25 6.42
C VAL A 505 -13.06 1.64 6.34
N GLY A 506 -13.82 2.70 6.61
CA GLY A 506 -13.24 4.04 6.66
C GLY A 506 -12.34 4.23 7.88
N ILE A 507 -12.91 4.01 9.07
CA ILE A 507 -12.23 4.17 10.36
C ILE A 507 -12.44 2.89 11.17
N ARG A 508 -11.35 2.22 11.57
CA ARG A 508 -11.38 1.01 12.39
C ARG A 508 -10.78 1.23 13.77
N TYR A 509 -11.46 0.66 14.77
CA TYR A 509 -10.93 0.46 16.11
C TYR A 509 -11.06 -1.02 16.47
N GLY A 510 -9.92 -1.65 16.71
CA GLY A 510 -9.82 -3.09 16.88
C GLY A 510 -8.90 -3.71 15.83
N ASP A 511 -8.42 -4.90 16.15
CA ASP A 511 -7.42 -5.61 15.38
C ASP A 511 -7.97 -6.96 14.89
N ASN A 512 -7.23 -7.60 14.01
CA ASN A 512 -7.45 -8.92 13.49
C ASN A 512 -7.03 -10.04 14.45
N TYR A 513 -6.30 -9.76 15.53
CA TYR A 513 -5.73 -10.80 16.39
C TYR A 513 -6.62 -11.20 17.58
N GLU A 514 -6.72 -12.51 17.85
CA GLU A 514 -7.45 -13.02 19.03
C GLU A 514 -6.72 -12.74 20.36
N TRP A 515 -5.41 -12.50 20.28
CA TRP A 515 -4.55 -12.26 21.44
C TRP A 515 -4.42 -10.77 21.79
N SER A 516 -4.64 -9.86 20.83
CA SER A 516 -4.34 -8.43 20.96
C SER A 516 -5.22 -7.75 22.01
N GLU A 517 -4.58 -6.99 22.89
CA GLU A 517 -5.26 -5.97 23.67
C GLU A 517 -5.34 -4.68 22.87
N VAL A 518 -6.52 -4.05 22.88
CA VAL A 518 -6.78 -2.78 22.18
C VAL A 518 -7.27 -1.77 23.20
N ASP A 519 -6.38 -0.97 23.76
CA ASP A 519 -6.71 -0.04 24.85
C ASP A 519 -6.42 1.44 24.57
N GLY A 520 -5.87 1.74 23.38
CA GLY A 520 -5.62 3.09 22.91
C GLY A 520 -6.89 3.92 22.71
N LYS A 521 -6.73 5.20 22.37
CA LYS A 521 -7.84 6.12 22.13
C LYS A 521 -7.77 6.69 20.72
N MET A 522 -8.93 6.83 20.09
CA MET A 522 -9.06 7.46 18.77
C MET A 522 -9.99 8.66 18.84
N LEU A 523 -9.50 9.81 18.38
CA LEU A 523 -10.25 11.06 18.32
C LEU A 523 -10.34 11.53 16.86
N ILE A 524 -11.55 11.49 16.32
CA ILE A 524 -11.83 11.89 14.93
C ILE A 524 -12.56 13.23 14.94
N LYS A 525 -12.00 14.23 14.26
CA LYS A 525 -12.47 15.63 14.30
C LYS A 525 -12.62 16.20 12.90
N ASN A 526 -13.66 16.99 12.67
CA ASN A 526 -13.84 17.77 11.44
C ASN A 526 -13.70 16.94 10.15
N SER A 527 -14.03 15.65 10.20
CA SER A 527 -13.66 14.67 9.18
C SER A 527 -14.89 14.07 8.51
N PHE A 528 -14.67 13.43 7.36
CA PHE A 528 -15.72 12.77 6.59
C PHE A 528 -15.32 11.32 6.34
N SER A 529 -16.18 10.37 6.70
CA SER A 529 -16.04 8.97 6.32
C SER A 529 -17.24 8.57 5.48
N LEU A 530 -17.07 8.51 4.15
CA LEU A 530 -18.20 8.41 3.21
C LEU A 530 -18.00 7.31 2.18
N TYR A 531 -19.09 6.63 1.86
CA TYR A 531 -19.18 5.62 0.80
C TYR A 531 -18.22 4.44 0.98
N ASN A 532 -17.79 4.19 2.21
CA ASN A 532 -17.11 2.96 2.59
C ASN A 532 -18.15 1.84 2.77
N ASP A 533 -17.74 0.57 2.80
CA ASP A 533 -18.71 -0.49 3.16
C ASP A 533 -19.16 -0.33 4.62
N LYS A 534 -18.23 0.09 5.48
CA LYS A 534 -18.50 0.59 6.83
C LYS A 534 -17.74 1.90 7.04
N ASP A 535 -18.45 2.98 7.30
CA ASP A 535 -17.80 4.26 7.60
C ASP A 535 -17.02 4.23 8.92
N VAL A 536 -17.52 3.47 9.90
CA VAL A 536 -16.88 3.21 11.19
C VAL A 536 -17.09 1.75 11.57
N TRP A 537 -16.03 1.08 12.02
CA TRP A 537 -16.07 -0.27 12.58
C TRP A 537 -15.32 -0.32 13.92
N ASN A 538 -16.04 -0.53 15.01
CA ASN A 538 -15.45 -0.77 16.33
C ASN A 538 -15.74 -2.21 16.76
N MET A 539 -14.74 -3.08 16.69
CA MET A 539 -14.89 -4.46 17.12
C MET A 539 -13.53 -5.06 17.48
N VAL A 540 -13.38 -5.52 18.72
CA VAL A 540 -12.14 -6.16 19.18
C VAL A 540 -12.31 -7.68 19.10
N ARG A 541 -11.49 -8.37 18.30
CA ARG A 541 -11.57 -9.84 18.12
C ARG A 541 -11.50 -10.60 19.43
N LYS A 542 -10.55 -10.25 20.30
CA LYS A 542 -10.37 -10.88 21.61
C LYS A 542 -11.64 -10.93 22.47
N THR A 543 -12.46 -9.88 22.42
CA THR A 543 -13.63 -9.72 23.30
C THR A 543 -14.96 -9.80 22.55
N TRP A 544 -14.95 -9.94 21.22
CA TRP A 544 -16.12 -9.93 20.35
C TRP A 544 -17.09 -8.77 20.65
N SER A 545 -16.54 -7.62 21.02
CA SER A 545 -17.32 -6.48 21.48
C SER A 545 -16.65 -5.14 21.14
N PRO A 546 -17.44 -4.07 20.97
CA PRO A 546 -16.91 -2.73 20.79
C PRO A 546 -16.41 -2.12 22.11
N LYS A 547 -15.42 -1.23 22.02
CA LYS A 547 -15.00 -0.33 23.12
C LYS A 547 -15.44 1.11 22.83
N ILE A 548 -16.71 1.42 23.07
CA ILE A 548 -17.36 2.66 22.63
C ILE A 548 -16.72 3.91 23.25
N GLU A 549 -16.27 3.81 24.50
CA GLU A 549 -15.64 4.90 25.25
C GLU A 549 -14.23 5.27 24.78
N LYS A 550 -13.64 4.46 23.90
CA LYS A 550 -12.28 4.64 23.38
C LYS A 550 -12.23 5.40 22.06
N MET A 551 -13.38 5.56 21.39
CA MET A 551 -13.51 6.41 20.22
C MET A 551 -14.36 7.63 20.53
N SER A 552 -14.00 8.77 19.95
CA SER A 552 -14.75 10.01 20.07
C SER A 552 -14.77 10.73 18.74
N PHE A 553 -15.89 11.40 18.48
CA PHE A 553 -16.16 12.08 17.22
C PHE A 553 -16.61 13.51 17.48
N GLU A 554 -15.97 14.46 16.81
CA GLU A 554 -16.33 15.88 16.84
C GLU A 554 -16.52 16.37 15.41
N ASN A 555 -17.67 16.97 15.10
CA ASN A 555 -17.97 17.50 13.76
C ASN A 555 -17.59 16.51 12.63
N THR A 556 -17.91 15.23 12.83
CA THR A 556 -17.59 14.14 11.90
C THR A 556 -18.84 13.62 11.24
N ARG A 557 -18.79 13.41 9.92
CA ARG A 557 -19.94 12.98 9.12
C ARG A 557 -19.71 11.64 8.46
N VAL A 558 -20.77 10.83 8.44
CA VAL A 558 -20.78 9.49 7.83
C VAL A 558 -21.80 9.39 6.71
N SER A 559 -21.63 8.46 5.76
CA SER A 559 -22.60 8.23 4.69
C SER A 559 -23.73 7.27 5.06
N SER A 560 -23.51 6.46 6.09
CA SER A 560 -24.43 5.42 6.56
C SER A 560 -24.61 5.46 8.08
N LYS A 561 -25.75 4.98 8.55
CA LYS A 561 -26.02 4.91 10.00
C LYS A 561 -25.05 3.92 10.65
N CYS A 562 -24.32 4.37 11.68
CA CYS A 562 -23.52 3.50 12.53
C CYS A 562 -24.29 3.18 13.83
N PRO A 563 -24.77 1.94 14.04
CA PRO A 563 -25.51 1.59 15.26
C PRO A 563 -24.72 1.80 16.56
N GLN A 564 -23.40 1.63 16.51
CA GLN A 564 -22.48 1.82 17.64
C GLN A 564 -22.34 3.30 18.03
N TYR A 565 -22.53 4.20 17.06
CA TYR A 565 -22.41 5.65 17.23
C TYR A 565 -23.64 6.36 16.64
N PRO A 566 -24.82 6.21 17.26
CA PRO A 566 -26.09 6.68 16.69
C PRO A 566 -26.20 8.21 16.61
N LEU A 567 -25.29 8.93 17.26
CA LEU A 567 -25.23 10.40 17.26
C LEU A 567 -24.39 10.98 16.12
N LEU A 568 -23.69 10.15 15.33
CA LEU A 568 -22.95 10.63 14.16
C LEU A 568 -23.90 11.23 13.13
N GLU A 569 -23.55 12.42 12.64
CA GLU A 569 -24.31 13.10 11.60
C GLU A 569 -24.18 12.34 10.27
N ILE A 570 -25.32 12.04 9.65
CA ILE A 570 -25.34 11.47 8.31
C ILE A 570 -25.20 12.61 7.29
N TYR A 571 -24.20 12.51 6.42
CA TYR A 571 -24.03 13.40 5.29
C TYR A 571 -25.20 13.22 4.32
N SER A 572 -26.06 14.23 4.22
CA SER A 572 -27.11 14.32 3.20
C SER A 572 -26.61 15.21 2.07
N LYS A 573 -26.72 14.70 0.83
CA LYS A 573 -26.37 15.44 -0.39
C LYS A 573 -27.29 16.63 -0.63
#